data_AF-A0A644XKD8-F1
#
_entry.id   AF-A0A644XKD8-F1
#
_cell.length_a   1.000
_cell.length_b   1.000
_cell.length_c   1.000
_cell.angle_alpha   90.00
_cell.angle_beta   90.00
_cell.angle_gamma   90.00
#
_symmetry.space_group_name_H-M   'P 1'
#
loop_
_entity.id
_entity.type
_entity.pdbx_description
1 polymer ?
#
loop_
_entity_poly.entity_id
_entity_poly.type
_entity_poly.pdbx_seq_one_letter_code
_entity_poly.pdbx_strand_id
1 'polypeptide(L)' 'MLGFQKEIEPDLLKIFRHHRAIPQYELNSGKRFETIEKLEKQYPGLHIAGNLKGGIGMADRIRQATQLGLTLAKKE' A
#
# COMPACT_ATOMS: atom_id res chain seq x y z
N MET A 1 23.85 11.15 6.83
CA MET A 1 24.44 9.89 7.33
C MET A 1 24.42 9.92 8.85
N LEU A 2 24.24 8.77 9.51
CA LEU A 2 23.92 8.66 10.96
C LEU A 2 25.07 8.99 11.94
N GLY A 3 26.19 9.55 11.48
CA GLY A 3 27.23 10.12 12.36
C GLY A 3 28.03 9.13 13.22
N PHE A 4 27.97 7.83 12.95
CA PHE A 4 28.73 6.82 13.70
C PHE A 4 30.25 6.93 13.46
N GLN A 5 31.03 6.75 14.52
CA GLN A 5 32.49 6.63 14.46
C GLN A 5 32.87 5.41 13.62
N LYS A 6 33.93 5.52 12.80
CA LYS A 6 34.32 4.48 11.85
C LYS A 6 34.83 3.21 12.52
N GLU A 7 35.31 3.32 13.75
CA GLU A 7 35.94 2.24 14.50
C GLU A 7 34.92 1.33 15.23
N ILE A 8 33.62 1.63 15.13
CA ILE A 8 32.58 0.85 15.81
C ILE A 8 32.11 -0.32 14.94
N GLU A 9 32.36 -1.55 15.41
CA GLU A 9 31.76 -2.76 14.84
C GLU A 9 30.37 -3.03 15.46
N PRO A 10 29.33 -3.32 14.66
CA PRO A 10 28.00 -3.58 15.19
C PRO A 10 27.90 -4.97 15.83
N ASP A 11 27.34 -5.04 17.04
CA ASP A 11 27.05 -6.33 17.72
C ASP A 11 26.03 -7.19 16.96
N LEU A 12 25.19 -6.57 16.11
CA LEU A 12 24.19 -7.25 15.30
C LEU A 12 23.95 -6.55 13.96
N LEU A 13 24.06 -7.30 12.87
CA LEU A 13 23.68 -6.85 11.53
C LEU A 13 22.56 -7.73 10.98
N LYS A 14 21.40 -7.13 10.69
CA LYS A 14 20.29 -7.77 9.97
C LYS A 14 19.91 -6.95 8.76
N ILE A 15 19.88 -7.58 7.59
CA ILE A 15 19.54 -6.92 6.32
C ILE A 15 18.32 -7.58 5.71
N PHE A 16 17.27 -6.77 5.50
CA PHE A 16 16.07 -7.18 4.78
C PHE A 16 16.00 -6.42 3.46
N ARG A 17 15.87 -7.14 2.34
CA ARG A 17 15.80 -6.54 1.00
C ARG A 17 14.45 -6.80 0.38
N HIS A 18 13.61 -5.78 0.36
CA HIS A 18 12.29 -5.81 -0.25
C HIS A 18 12.31 -4.99 -1.55
N HIS A 19 12.69 -5.64 -2.66
CA HIS A 19 12.88 -4.98 -3.96
C HIS A 19 11.65 -4.21 -4.47
N ARG A 20 10.44 -4.58 -4.02
CA ARG A 20 9.17 -3.96 -4.38
C ARG A 20 8.38 -3.53 -3.13
N ALA A 21 9.07 -3.00 -2.12
CA ALA A 21 8.47 -2.66 -0.83
C ALA A 21 7.39 -1.57 -0.94
N ILE A 22 7.70 -0.51 -1.70
CA ILE A 22 6.93 0.72 -1.70
C ILE A 22 6.49 0.98 -3.14
N PRO A 23 5.17 0.94 -3.43
CA PRO A 23 4.66 1.29 -4.75
C PRO A 23 4.93 2.76 -5.02
N GLN A 24 5.31 3.09 -6.25
CA GLN A 24 5.54 4.48 -6.68
C GLN A 24 4.30 4.99 -7.40
N TYR A 25 3.79 6.14 -6.95
CA TYR A 25 2.67 6.80 -7.62
C TYR A 25 3.22 7.73 -8.69
N GLU A 26 3.42 7.15 -9.87
CA GLU A 26 3.92 7.85 -11.05
C GLU A 26 2.81 8.62 -11.78
N LEU A 27 3.19 9.37 -12.81
CA LEU A 27 2.27 10.14 -13.68
C LEU A 27 1.10 9.30 -14.23
N ASN A 28 1.32 8.01 -14.49
CA ASN A 28 0.30 7.10 -15.01
C ASN A 28 -0.69 6.59 -13.94
N SER A 29 -0.51 6.92 -12.67
CA SER A 29 -1.29 6.36 -11.56
C SER A 29 -2.78 6.68 -11.67
N GLY A 30 -3.14 7.85 -12.23
CA GLY A 30 -4.53 8.20 -12.50
C GLY A 30 -5.23 7.17 -13.39
N LYS A 31 -4.60 6.78 -14.51
CA LYS A 31 -5.12 5.73 -15.41
C LYS A 31 -5.28 4.39 -14.68
N ARG A 32 -4.36 4.06 -13.78
CA ARG A 32 -4.45 2.85 -12.96
C ARG A 32 -5.67 2.91 -12.02
N PHE A 33 -5.91 4.04 -11.36
CA PHE A 33 -7.07 4.22 -10.47
C PHE A 33 -8.38 4.12 -11.25
N GLU A 34 -8.49 4.79 -12.39
CA GLU A 34 -9.66 4.70 -13.28
C GLU A 34 -9.92 3.26 -13.75
N THR A 35 -8.86 2.53 -14.08
CA THR A 35 -8.97 1.12 -14.52
C THR A 35 -9.49 0.24 -13.38
N ILE A 36 -9.02 0.45 -12.15
CA ILE A 36 -9.53 -0.26 -10.99
C ILE A 36 -11.03 -0.02 -10.79
N GLU A 37 -11.46 1.24 -10.84
CA GLU A 37 -12.88 1.58 -10.72
C GLU A 37 -13.74 0.93 -11.81
N LYS A 38 -13.24 0.90 -13.05
CA LYS A 38 -13.92 0.23 -14.17
C LYS A 38 -14.07 -1.28 -13.91
N LEU A 39 -13.01 -1.94 -13.43
CA LEU A 39 -13.03 -3.37 -13.13
C LEU A 39 -13.97 -3.71 -11.96
N GLU A 40 -13.94 -2.92 -10.88
CA GLU A 40 -14.85 -3.12 -9.73
C GLU A 40 -16.33 -2.94 -10.14
N LYS A 41 -16.64 -2.05 -11.10
CA LYS A 41 -17.99 -1.90 -11.66
C LYS A 41 -18.38 -3.04 -12.58
N GLN A 42 -17.44 -3.52 -13.39
CA GLN A 42 -17.67 -4.59 -14.36
C GLN A 42 -17.92 -5.95 -13.68
N TYR A 43 -17.29 -6.20 -12.55
CA TYR A 43 -17.37 -7.47 -11.83
C TYR A 43 -17.97 -7.28 -10.44
N PRO A 44 -19.30 -7.44 -10.27
CA PRO A 44 -19.94 -7.34 -8.97
C PRO A 44 -19.31 -8.29 -7.95
N GLY A 45 -18.96 -7.75 -6.78
CA GLY A 45 -18.28 -8.49 -5.71
C GLY A 45 -16.75 -8.42 -5.77
N LEU A 46 -16.16 -7.92 -6.86
CA LEU A 46 -14.73 -7.62 -6.91
C LEU A 46 -14.44 -6.30 -6.18
N HIS A 47 -13.55 -6.36 -5.20
CA HIS A 47 -13.03 -5.21 -4.47
C HIS A 47 -11.50 -5.25 -4.46
N ILE A 48 -10.88 -4.23 -5.04
CA ILE A 48 -9.43 -4.09 -5.13
C ILE A 48 -9.00 -3.05 -4.11
N ALA A 49 -8.25 -3.46 -3.08
CA ALA A 49 -7.74 -2.58 -2.02
C ALA A 49 -6.24 -2.82 -1.79
N GLY A 50 -5.63 -2.04 -0.89
CA GLY A 50 -4.20 -2.12 -0.58
C GLY A 50 -3.43 -0.87 -1.01
N ASN A 51 -2.09 -0.95 -0.97
CA ASN A 51 -1.21 0.19 -1.21
C ASN A 51 -1.07 0.62 -2.67
N LEU A 52 -1.84 0.00 -3.57
CA LEU A 52 -1.89 0.37 -4.97
C LEU A 52 -2.83 1.55 -5.27
N LYS A 53 -3.74 1.92 -4.34
CA LYS A 53 -4.64 3.08 -4.42
C LYS A 53 -4.94 3.67 -3.03
N GLY A 54 -5.19 4.98 -2.96
CA GLY A 54 -5.74 5.64 -1.76
C GLY A 54 -4.76 5.85 -0.60
N GLY A 55 -3.47 6.06 -0.91
CA GLY A 55 -2.38 6.27 0.06
C GLY A 55 -1.39 5.11 0.09
N ILE A 56 -0.25 5.21 0.77
CA ILE A 56 0.75 4.11 0.90
C ILE A 56 0.94 3.73 2.37
N GLY A 57 0.89 4.71 3.28
CA GLY A 57 1.17 4.51 4.70
C GLY A 57 0.19 3.57 5.40
N MET A 58 0.60 3.08 6.57
CA MET A 58 -0.21 2.16 7.38
C MET A 58 -1.57 2.76 7.77
N ALA A 59 -1.61 4.05 8.12
CA ALA A 59 -2.85 4.73 8.46
C ALA A 59 -3.87 4.71 7.31
N ASP A 60 -3.41 4.91 6.07
CA ASP A 60 -4.25 4.81 4.88
C ASP A 60 -4.77 3.39 4.67
N ARG A 61 -3.93 2.38 4.92
CA ARG A 61 -4.32 0.97 4.81
C ARG A 61 -5.39 0.60 5.82
N ILE A 62 -5.23 1.02 7.07
CA ILE A 62 -6.21 0.78 8.13
C ILE A 62 -7.54 1.46 7.76
N ARG A 63 -7.50 2.76 7.42
CA ARG A 63 -8.69 3.51 7.03
C ARG A 63 -9.42 2.87 5.84
N GLN A 64 -8.68 2.50 4.79
CA GLN A 64 -9.25 1.88 3.60
C GLN A 64 -9.88 0.52 3.89
N ALA A 65 -9.17 -0.34 4.62
CA ALA A 65 -9.66 -1.68 4.95
C ALA A 65 -10.90 -1.62 5.84
N THR A 66 -10.90 -0.77 6.86
CA THR A 66 -12.06 -0.56 7.74
C THR A 66 -13.27 -0.07 6.98
N GLN A 67 -13.10 0.95 6.12
CA GLN A 67 -14.20 1.48 5.33
C GLN A 67 -14.77 0.43 4.36
N LEU A 68 -13.91 -0.34 3.70
CA LEU A 68 -14.36 -1.41 2.80
C LEU A 68 -15.12 -2.48 3.58
N GLY A 69 -14.58 -2.95 4.71
CA GLY A 69 -15.23 -3.95 5.56
C GLY A 69 -16.63 -3.51 6.01
N LEU A 70 -16.77 -2.25 6.46
CA LEU A 70 -18.07 -1.69 6.83
C LEU A 70 -19.05 -1.62 5.65
N THR A 71 -18.58 -1.25 4.46
CA THR A 71 -19.43 -1.22 3.26
C THR A 71 -19.92 -2.62 2.88
N LEU A 72 -19.06 -3.63 3.01
CA LEU A 72 -19.43 -5.02 2.70
C LEU A 72 -20.37 -5.62 3.74
N ALA A 73 -20.14 -5.34 5.02
CA ALA A 73 -21.00 -5.83 6.10
C ALA A 73 -22.40 -5.20 6.07
N LYS A 74 -22.56 -4.00 5.51
CA LYS A 74 -23.86 -3.33 5.34
C LYS A 74 -24.63 -3.76 4.09
N LYS A 75 -24.00 -4.49 3.17
CA LYS A 75 -24.69 -5.08 2.01
C LYS A 75 -25.44 -6.32 2.49
N GLU A 76 -26.60 -6.10 3.10
CA GLU A 76 -27.71 -7.05 3.14
C GLU A 76 -28.76 -6.65 2.10
#